data_AF-A0A4R4PMR4-F1
#
_entry.id   AF-A0A4R4PMR4-F1
#
_cell.length_a   1.000
_cell.length_b   1.000
_cell.length_c   1.000
_cell.angle_alpha   90.00
_cell.angle_beta   90.00
_cell.angle_gamma   90.00
#
_symmetry.space_group_name_H-M   'P 1'
#
loop_
_entity.id
_entity.type
_entity.pdbx_description
1 polymer ?
#
loop_
_entity_poly.entity_id
_entity_poly.type
_entity_poly.pdbx_seq_one_letter_code
_entity_poly.pdbx_strand_id
1 'polypeptide(L)'
;MATGEHLTDALTGRHVGPLSHDERHELERVKGYLQSLGSCYRELSERQADVQRRDALRAEAHRCDDAVQRLAVMSPAERQDILQAVPGRVQALRAELDA
;
A
#
# COMPACT_ATOMS: atom_id res chain seq x y z
N MET A 1 3.96 -2.37 36.80
CA MET A 1 4.28 -3.56 35.98
C MET A 1 3.10 -3.77 35.05
N ALA A 2 3.23 -3.42 33.77
CA ALA A 2 2.16 -3.59 32.80
C ALA A 2 2.37 -4.92 32.07
N THR A 3 1.44 -5.85 32.25
CA THR A 3 1.35 -7.13 31.57
C THR A 3 1.07 -6.89 30.09
N GLY A 4 2.03 -7.21 29.23
CA GLY A 4 1.85 -7.19 27.79
C GLY A 4 0.87 -8.29 27.38
N GLU A 5 -0.35 -7.91 27.02
CA GLU A 5 -1.34 -8.84 26.50
C GLU A 5 -0.89 -9.33 25.12
N HIS A 6 -0.63 -10.65 25.03
CA HIS A 6 -0.27 -11.32 23.80
C HIS A 6 -1.54 -11.62 22.98
N LEU A 7 -1.67 -10.99 21.81
CA LEU A 7 -2.69 -11.35 20.83
C LEU A 7 -2.21 -12.55 20.02
N THR A 8 -2.79 -13.71 20.28
CA THR A 8 -2.55 -14.94 19.51
C THR A 8 -3.24 -14.81 18.15
N ASP A 9 -2.48 -14.91 17.06
CA ASP A 9 -3.02 -15.02 15.70
C ASP A 9 -3.74 -16.37 15.57
N ALA A 10 -5.08 -16.33 15.53
CA ALA A 10 -5.95 -17.50 15.54
C ALA A 10 -5.85 -18.36 14.26
N LEU A 11 -5.15 -17.89 13.23
CA LEU A 11 -5.09 -18.59 11.94
C LEU A 11 -3.84 -19.45 11.74
N THR A 12 -2.78 -19.26 12.52
CA THR A 12 -1.50 -20.00 12.32
C THR A 12 -0.91 -20.63 13.57
N GLY A 13 -1.41 -20.33 14.76
CA GLY A 13 -0.84 -20.84 16.02
C GLY A 13 0.59 -20.33 16.29
N ARG A 14 1.10 -19.39 15.48
CA ARG A 14 2.35 -18.69 15.74
C ARG A 14 2.07 -17.53 16.69
N HIS A 15 2.85 -17.46 17.77
CA HIS A 15 2.97 -16.24 18.57
C HIS A 15 3.54 -15.14 17.68
N VAL A 16 2.65 -14.31 17.11
CA VAL A 16 3.04 -13.04 16.53
C VAL A 16 3.10 -12.06 17.71
N GLY A 17 4.31 -11.73 18.16
CA GLY A 17 4.48 -10.67 19.15
C GLY A 17 3.84 -9.37 18.64
N PRO A 18 3.36 -8.49 19.53
CA PRO A 18 2.87 -7.18 19.10
C PRO A 18 3.95 -6.47 18.29
N LEU A 19 3.57 -5.91 17.14
CA LEU A 19 4.49 -5.19 16.26
C LEU A 19 5.28 -4.14 17.05
N SER A 20 6.57 -4.03 16.77
CA SER A 20 7.41 -2.95 17.28
C SER A 20 6.93 -1.59 16.76
N HIS A 21 7.35 -0.51 17.41
CA HIS A 21 7.02 0.84 16.96
C HIS A 21 7.50 1.09 15.52
N ASP A 22 8.71 0.63 15.20
CA ASP A 22 9.32 0.78 13.87
C ASP A 22 8.55 0.00 12.80
N GLU A 23 8.13 -1.24 13.09
CA GLU A 23 7.32 -2.02 12.15
C GLU A 23 5.95 -1.39 11.91
N ARG A 24 5.31 -0.82 12.94
CA ARG A 24 4.04 -0.10 12.76
C ARG A 24 4.22 1.13 11.90
N HIS A 25 5.29 1.89 12.14
CA HIS A 25 5.59 3.09 11.36
C HIS A 25 5.93 2.75 9.91
N GLU A 26 6.69 1.67 9.66
CA GLU A 26 6.95 1.14 8.33
C GLU A 26 5.67 0.76 7.59
N LEU A 27 4.78 -0.01 8.23
CA LEU A 27 3.51 -0.42 7.65
C LEU A 27 2.62 0.79 7.32
N GLU A 28 2.57 1.78 8.20
CA GLU A 28 1.77 3.00 7.94
C GLU A 28 2.34 3.80 6.76
N ARG A 29 3.67 3.87 6.62
CA ARG A 29 4.30 4.51 5.45
C ARG A 29 3.99 3.77 4.16
N VAL A 30 4.13 2.44 4.15
CA VAL A 30 3.80 1.59 2.99
C VAL A 30 2.33 1.78 2.61
N LYS A 31 1.43 1.73 3.59
CA LYS A 31 -0.01 1.99 3.41
C LYS A 31 -0.26 3.34 2.77
N GLY A 32 0.34 4.40 3.30
CA GLY A 32 0.17 5.76 2.78
C GLY A 32 0.64 5.89 1.33
N TYR A 33 1.74 5.23 0.95
CA TYR A 33 2.21 5.20 -0.43
C TYR A 33 1.28 4.45 -1.36
N LEU A 34 0.80 3.26 -0.97
CA LEU A 34 -0.15 2.48 -1.78
C LEU A 34 -1.48 3.22 -1.97
N GLN A 35 -2.00 3.86 -0.92
CA GLN A 35 -3.21 4.67 -0.99
C GLN A 35 -3.02 5.88 -1.90
N SER A 36 -1.89 6.59 -1.77
CA SER A 36 -1.56 7.72 -2.64
C SER A 36 -1.47 7.30 -4.11
N LEU A 37 -0.83 6.16 -4.37
CA LEU A 37 -0.68 5.61 -5.71
C LEU A 37 -2.04 5.22 -6.31
N GLY A 38 -2.88 4.51 -5.54
CA GLY A 38 -4.22 4.14 -5.94
C GLY A 38 -5.12 5.34 -6.25
N SER A 39 -5.04 6.40 -5.45
CA SER A 39 -5.76 7.66 -5.72
C SER A 39 -5.31 8.32 -7.02
N CYS A 40 -3.99 8.40 -7.27
CA CYS A 40 -3.49 8.97 -8.53
C CYS A 40 -4.01 8.20 -9.75
N TYR A 41 -4.01 6.86 -9.69
CA TYR A 41 -4.54 6.03 -10.78
C TYR A 41 -6.06 6.20 -10.97
N ARG A 42 -6.83 6.31 -9.88
CA ARG A 42 -8.27 6.60 -9.97
C ARG A 42 -8.52 7.93 -10.68
N GLU A 43 -7.87 8.99 -10.25
CA GLU A 43 -8.03 10.33 -10.83
C GLU A 43 -7.62 10.36 -12.31
N LEU A 44 -6.48 9.75 -12.67
CA LEU A 44 -6.06 9.65 -14.07
C LEU A 44 -7.08 8.86 -14.91
N SER A 45 -7.69 7.81 -14.35
CA SER A 45 -8.70 7.03 -15.06
C SER A 45 -9.97 7.83 -15.34
N GLU A 46 -10.35 8.74 -14.44
CA GLU A 46 -11.53 9.60 -14.60
C GLU A 46 -11.32 10.65 -15.71
N ARG A 47 -10.09 11.11 -15.90
CA ARG A 47 -9.72 12.10 -16.92
C ARG A 47 -9.42 11.48 -18.29
N GLN A 48 -9.34 10.15 -18.38
CA GLN A 48 -8.92 9.46 -19.59
C GLN A 48 -10.09 9.18 -20.55
N ALA A 49 -9.97 9.66 -21.79
CA ALA A 49 -10.94 9.43 -22.86
C ALA A 49 -10.75 8.06 -23.54
N ASP A 50 -9.51 7.59 -23.63
CA ASP A 50 -9.20 6.28 -24.18
C ASP A 50 -9.65 5.17 -23.23
N VAL A 51 -10.57 4.31 -23.70
CA VAL A 51 -11.18 3.25 -22.88
C VAL A 51 -10.15 2.22 -22.43
N GLN A 52 -9.23 1.81 -23.30
CA GLN A 52 -8.22 0.80 -22.95
C GLN A 52 -7.27 1.34 -21.89
N ARG A 53 -6.83 2.60 -22.04
CA ARG A 53 -5.95 3.25 -21.08
C ARG A 53 -6.67 3.49 -19.75
N ARG A 54 -7.95 3.88 -19.78
CA ARG A 54 -8.77 4.03 -18.57
C ARG A 54 -8.90 2.72 -17.81
N ASP A 55 -9.19 1.62 -18.51
CA ASP A 55 -9.36 0.31 -17.87
C ASP A 55 -8.03 -0.20 -17.29
N ALA A 56 -6.90 0.07 -17.96
CA ALA A 56 -5.57 -0.22 -17.42
C ALA A 56 -5.29 0.56 -16.12
N LEU A 57 -5.63 1.86 -16.08
CA LEU A 57 -5.47 2.69 -14.87
C LEU A 57 -6.37 2.20 -13.72
N ARG A 58 -7.60 1.79 -14.02
CA ARG A 58 -8.50 1.19 -13.01
C ARG A 58 -7.96 -0.11 -12.46
N ALA A 59 -7.39 -0.96 -13.31
CA ALA A 59 -6.75 -2.19 -12.87
C ALA A 59 -5.55 -1.92 -11.93
N GLU A 60 -4.76 -0.87 -12.21
CA GLU A 60 -3.70 -0.45 -11.29
C GLU A 60 -4.22 0.07 -9.96
N ALA A 61 -5.31 0.84 -9.96
CA ALA A 61 -5.96 1.27 -8.72
C ALA A 61 -6.44 0.07 -7.89
N HIS A 62 -7.02 -0.95 -8.53
CA HIS A 62 -7.45 -2.18 -7.85
C HIS A 62 -6.26 -2.95 -7.26
N ARG A 63 -5.14 -3.06 -8.00
CA ARG A 63 -3.91 -3.66 -7.46
C ARG A 63 -3.39 -2.92 -6.23
N CYS A 64 -3.53 -1.60 -6.17
CA CYS A 64 -3.16 -0.83 -4.98
C CYS A 64 -4.08 -1.13 -3.80
N ASP A 65 -5.39 -1.24 -4.03
CA ASP A 65 -6.36 -1.59 -2.99
C ASP A 65 -6.11 -3.02 -2.46
N ASP A 66 -5.84 -3.99 -3.34
CA ASP A 66 -5.46 -5.37 -2.97
C ASP A 66 -4.15 -5.39 -2.16
N ALA A 67 -3.17 -4.57 -2.56
CA ALA A 67 -1.90 -4.41 -1.85
C ALA A 67 -2.10 -3.84 -0.43
N VAL A 68 -3.03 -2.90 -0.25
CA VAL A 68 -3.39 -2.38 1.08
C VAL A 68 -4.08 -3.46 1.92
N GLN A 69 -4.98 -4.26 1.34
CA GLN A 69 -5.67 -5.33 2.05
C GLN A 69 -4.71 -6.42 2.55
N ARG A 70 -3.68 -6.75 1.75
CA ARG A 70 -2.68 -7.77 2.12
C ARG A 70 -1.50 -7.22 2.93
N LEU A 71 -1.52 -5.94 3.30
CA LEU A 71 -0.40 -5.27 3.96
C LEU A 71 0.08 -6.00 5.22
N ALA A 72 -0.85 -6.53 6.02
CA ALA A 72 -0.54 -7.25 7.26
C ALA A 72 0.29 -8.53 7.04
N VAL A 73 0.22 -9.11 5.84
CA VAL A 73 0.94 -10.34 5.48
C VAL A 73 2.07 -10.10 4.49
N MET A 74 2.34 -8.84 4.11
CA MET A 74 3.48 -8.51 3.26
C MET A 74 4.80 -8.81 3.98
N SER A 75 5.72 -9.42 3.26
CA SER A 75 7.09 -9.64 3.73
C SER A 75 7.86 -8.32 3.87
N PRO A 76 8.88 -8.26 4.73
CA PRO A 76 9.74 -7.08 4.84
C PRO A 76 10.38 -6.67 3.50
N ALA A 77 10.74 -7.63 2.64
CA ALA A 77 11.31 -7.36 1.33
C ALA A 77 10.31 -6.62 0.42
N GLU A 78 9.05 -7.10 0.35
CA GLU A 78 8.00 -6.44 -0.43
C GLU A 78 7.72 -5.03 0.08
N ARG A 79 7.72 -4.83 1.41
CA ARG A 79 7.56 -3.50 2.01
C ARG A 79 8.72 -2.57 1.68
N GLN A 80 9.94 -3.08 1.71
CA GLN A 80 11.14 -2.31 1.34
C GLN A 80 11.10 -1.90 -0.13
N ASP A 81 10.71 -2.80 -1.04
CA ASP A 81 10.57 -2.49 -2.46
C ASP A 81 9.55 -1.36 -2.68
N ILE A 82 8.41 -1.41 -1.97
CA ILE A 82 7.41 -0.35 -2.02
C ILE A 82 7.99 0.98 -1.53
N LEU A 83 8.70 0.98 -0.40
CA LEU A 83 9.30 2.20 0.17
C LEU A 83 10.35 2.84 -0.75
N GLN A 84 11.05 2.05 -1.57
CA GLN A 84 12.05 2.55 -2.51
C GLN A 84 11.43 3.03 -3.82
N ALA A 85 10.50 2.27 -4.39
CA ALA A 85 10.02 2.49 -5.76
C ALA A 85 8.78 3.41 -5.83
N VAL A 86 7.84 3.26 -4.89
CA VAL A 86 6.54 3.92 -4.99
C VAL A 86 6.60 5.45 -4.81
N PRO A 87 7.47 6.04 -3.96
CA PRO A 87 7.53 7.50 -3.84
C PRO A 87 7.80 8.22 -5.17
N GLY A 88 8.78 7.73 -5.94
CA GLY A 88 9.09 8.29 -7.27
C GLY A 88 7.95 8.11 -8.26
N ARG A 89 7.25 6.96 -8.20
CA ARG A 89 6.09 6.70 -9.04
C ARG A 89 4.92 7.62 -8.71
N VAL A 90 4.64 7.88 -7.43
CA VAL A 90 3.60 8.83 -6.99
C VAL A 90 3.93 10.24 -7.49
N GLN A 91 5.18 10.67 -7.40
CA GLN A 91 5.59 11.99 -7.93
C GLN A 91 5.35 12.10 -9.43
N ALA A 92 5.73 11.07 -10.21
CA ALA A 92 5.52 11.06 -11.65
C ALA A 92 4.03 11.11 -12.03
N LEU A 93 3.17 10.36 -11.34
CA LEU A 93 1.73 10.36 -11.62
C LEU A 93 1.05 11.65 -11.21
N ARG A 94 1.51 12.30 -10.13
CA ARG A 94 1.02 13.64 -9.76
C ARG A 94 1.40 14.68 -10.81
N ALA A 95 2.62 14.63 -11.32
CA ALA A 95 3.02 15.51 -12.41
C ALA A 95 2.18 15.29 -13.68
N GLU A 96 1.75 14.04 -13.96
CA GLU A 96 0.81 13.74 -15.05
C GLU A 96 -0.59 14.30 -14.79
N LEU A 97 -1.04 14.34 -13.53
CA LEU A 97 -2.33 14.94 -13.15
C LEU A 97 -2.33 16.48 -13.21
N ASP A 98 -1.18 17.11 -13.06
CA ASP A 98 -1.06 18.57 -13.11
C ASP A 98 -0.83 19.10 -14.55
N ALA A 99 -0.65 18.19 -15.53
CA ALA A 99 -0.43 18.51 -16.94
C ALA A 99 -1.75 18.65 -17.73
#